data_AF-A0A971N6B4-F1
#
_entry.id   AF-A0A971N6B4-F1
#
_cell.length_a   1.000
_cell.length_b   1.000
_cell.length_c   1.000
_cell.angle_alpha   90.00
_cell.angle_beta   90.00
_cell.angle_gamma   90.00
#
_symmetry.space_group_name_H-M   'P 1'
#
loop_
_entity.id
_entity.type
_entity.pdbx_description
1 polymer ?
#
loop_
_entity_poly.entity_id
_entity_poly.type
_entity_poly.pdbx_seq_one_letter_code
_entity_poly.pdbx_strand_id
1 'polypeptide(L)'
;MRIKGVGAESSPPLAERGELTPEHVGKGAFKQILRTAGEQEAADWDQLLSRVDETGKRLLNEPSMATLRSYRAAVRDFLKKAIGGSYEMKEESRWDRRGNRRVFCVVQKINQTLEELTTEVLTKNADTIALLAKIDEIRGLLIDLYY
;
A
#
# COMPACT_ATOMS: atom_id res chain seq x y z
N MET A 1 21.71 -72.40 -44.21
CA MET A 1 20.76 -71.28 -44.01
C MET A 1 20.93 -70.35 -45.23
N ARG A 2 20.04 -70.20 -46.24
CA ARG A 2 18.60 -69.77 -46.33
C ARG A 2 18.36 -68.46 -45.55
N ILE A 3 17.80 -67.33 -46.04
CA ILE A 3 17.15 -66.83 -47.29
C ILE A 3 16.94 -65.29 -47.17
N LYS A 4 16.75 -64.58 -48.32
CA LYS A 4 15.93 -63.34 -48.57
C LYS A 4 16.26 -62.05 -47.77
N GLY A 5 16.28 -60.83 -48.31
CA GLY A 5 15.51 -60.20 -49.39
C GLY A 5 14.65 -59.05 -48.82
N VAL A 6 14.48 -57.95 -49.58
CA VAL A 6 13.55 -56.79 -49.38
C VAL A 6 14.11 -55.67 -48.48
N GLY A 7 14.13 -54.36 -48.80
CA GLY A 7 13.44 -53.56 -49.83
C GLY A 7 12.42 -52.60 -49.18
N ALA A 8 12.65 -51.28 -49.26
CA ALA A 8 11.81 -50.16 -48.78
C ALA A 8 11.72 -50.03 -47.23
N GLU A 9 11.82 -48.86 -46.59
CA GLU A 9 11.13 -47.61 -46.89
C GLU A 9 11.93 -46.34 -46.56
N SER A 10 11.50 -45.25 -47.19
CA SER A 10 11.96 -43.86 -47.15
C SER A 10 12.11 -43.27 -45.74
N SER A 11 13.15 -42.45 -45.56
CA SER A 11 13.28 -41.52 -44.44
C SER A 11 12.03 -40.62 -44.32
N PRO A 12 11.47 -40.42 -43.11
CA PRO A 12 10.47 -39.38 -42.90
C PRO A 12 11.10 -38.00 -43.10
N PRO A 13 10.34 -37.00 -43.56
CA PRO A 13 10.90 -35.74 -44.03
C PRO A 13 11.47 -34.95 -42.86
N LEU A 14 12.58 -34.28 -43.14
CA LEU A 14 13.01 -33.10 -42.40
C LEU A 14 11.90 -32.04 -42.54
N ALA A 15 10.99 -31.99 -41.57
CA ALA A 15 10.21 -30.78 -41.34
C ALA A 15 11.18 -29.74 -40.78
N GLU A 16 11.64 -28.88 -41.68
CA GLU A 16 12.55 -27.79 -41.41
C GLU A 16 12.08 -26.92 -40.24
N ARG A 17 13.05 -26.53 -39.42
CA ARG A 17 12.97 -25.39 -38.51
C ARG A 17 12.53 -24.16 -39.30
N GLY A 18 11.24 -23.80 -39.19
CA GLY A 18 10.70 -22.52 -39.62
C GLY A 18 10.15 -21.76 -38.41
N GLU A 19 10.95 -20.81 -37.93
CA GLU A 19 10.58 -19.60 -37.19
C GLU A 19 9.32 -19.64 -36.31
N LEU A 20 9.53 -19.84 -35.00
CA LEU A 20 8.68 -19.18 -34.02
C LEU A 20 9.15 -17.73 -33.95
N THR A 21 8.59 -16.89 -34.82
CA THR A 21 8.63 -15.44 -34.65
C THR A 21 8.18 -15.09 -33.23
N PRO A 22 8.90 -14.21 -32.49
CA PRO A 22 8.48 -13.76 -31.16
C PRO A 22 7.32 -12.77 -31.34
N GLU A 23 6.18 -13.27 -31.76
CA GLU A 23 4.95 -12.51 -31.97
C GLU A 23 4.24 -12.34 -30.61
N HIS A 24 4.54 -11.21 -29.96
CA HIS A 24 3.60 -10.43 -29.15
C HIS A 24 2.98 -11.04 -27.87
N VAL A 25 3.66 -11.95 -27.15
CA VAL A 25 3.30 -12.22 -25.75
C VAL A 25 3.72 -11.05 -24.87
N GLY A 26 2.75 -10.25 -24.42
CA GLY A 26 2.75 -9.79 -23.03
C GLY A 26 2.75 -8.29 -22.75
N LYS A 27 2.69 -7.37 -23.72
CA LYS A 27 2.49 -5.93 -23.37
C LYS A 27 1.13 -5.69 -22.70
N GLY A 28 0.09 -6.39 -23.15
CA GLY A 28 -1.25 -6.34 -22.55
C GLY A 28 -1.33 -7.03 -21.18
N ALA A 29 -0.68 -8.18 -21.02
CA ALA A 29 -0.66 -8.93 -19.76
C ALA A 29 0.14 -8.21 -18.68
N PHE A 30 1.31 -7.63 -19.02
CA PHE A 30 2.08 -6.81 -18.09
C PHE A 30 1.33 -5.53 -17.69
N LYS A 31 0.68 -4.85 -18.64
CA LYS A 31 -0.15 -3.68 -18.35
C LYS A 31 -1.37 -4.02 -17.48
N GLN A 32 -1.97 -5.20 -17.64
CA GLN A 32 -3.01 -5.69 -16.75
C GLN A 32 -2.48 -5.97 -15.35
N ILE A 33 -1.35 -6.67 -15.21
CA ILE A 33 -0.74 -6.95 -13.90
C ILE A 33 -0.38 -5.65 -13.17
N LEU A 34 0.21 -4.67 -13.86
CA LEU A 34 0.52 -3.36 -13.27
C LEU A 34 -0.74 -2.63 -12.80
N ARG A 35 -1.82 -2.70 -13.58
CA ARG A 35 -3.08 -2.08 -13.21
C ARG A 35 -3.71 -2.78 -12.00
N THR A 36 -3.71 -4.10 -11.97
CA THR A 36 -4.20 -4.89 -10.82
C THR A 36 -3.36 -4.64 -9.57
N ALA A 37 -2.04 -4.51 -9.70
CA ALA A 37 -1.15 -4.19 -8.57
C ALA A 37 -1.42 -2.79 -8.00
N GLY A 38 -1.59 -1.77 -8.85
CA GLY A 38 -1.95 -0.43 -8.40
C GLY A 38 -3.36 -0.36 -7.78
N GLU A 39 -4.31 -1.13 -8.31
CA GLU A 39 -5.66 -1.26 -7.74
C GLU A 39 -5.62 -1.94 -6.35
N GLN A 40 -4.75 -2.94 -6.15
CA GLN A 40 -4.54 -3.60 -4.86
C GLN A 40 -3.91 -2.67 -3.83
N GLU A 41 -2.88 -1.90 -4.21
CA GLU A 41 -2.27 -0.94 -3.31
C GLU A 41 -3.27 0.14 -2.86
N ALA A 42 -4.06 0.68 -3.78
CA ALA A 42 -5.11 1.65 -3.44
C ALA A 42 -6.14 1.07 -2.45
N ALA A 43 -6.55 -0.19 -2.65
CA ALA A 43 -7.48 -0.87 -1.74
C ALA A 43 -6.90 -1.07 -0.33
N ASP A 44 -5.61 -1.37 -0.20
CA ASP A 44 -4.92 -1.49 1.09
C ASP A 44 -4.92 -0.15 1.86
N TRP A 45 -4.71 0.97 1.15
CA TRP A 45 -4.76 2.31 1.74
C TRP A 45 -6.14 2.67 2.25
N ASP A 46 -7.17 2.43 1.43
CA ASP A 46 -8.56 2.68 1.79
C ASP A 46 -8.97 1.86 3.02
N GLN A 47 -8.48 0.62 3.14
CA GLN A 47 -8.73 -0.22 4.31
C GLN A 47 -8.07 0.34 5.58
N LEU A 48 -6.82 0.80 5.49
CA LEU A 48 -6.13 1.41 6.62
C LEU A 48 -6.80 2.72 7.06
N LEU A 49 -7.20 3.57 6.11
CA LEU A 49 -7.90 4.82 6.40
C LEU A 49 -9.28 4.55 7.02
N SER A 50 -10.02 3.58 6.50
CA SER A 50 -11.31 3.15 7.06
C SER A 50 -11.16 2.68 8.50
N ARG A 51 -10.09 1.95 8.82
CA ARG A 51 -9.79 1.51 10.19
C ARG A 51 -9.50 2.68 11.13
N VAL A 52 -8.81 3.72 10.64
CA VAL A 52 -8.60 4.97 11.40
C VAL A 52 -9.93 5.67 11.66
N ASP A 53 -10.81 5.76 10.66
CA ASP A 53 -12.14 6.37 10.79
C ASP A 53 -13.02 5.64 11.81
N GLU A 54 -13.07 4.31 11.75
CA GLU A 54 -13.84 3.50 12.68
C GLU A 54 -13.35 3.65 14.12
N THR A 55 -12.02 3.62 14.32
CA THR A 55 -11.44 3.78 15.65
C THR A 55 -11.58 5.20 16.17
N GLY A 56 -11.55 6.22 15.30
CA GLY A 56 -11.84 7.61 15.63
C GLY A 56 -13.29 7.81 16.08
N LYS A 57 -14.26 7.24 15.36
CA LYS A 57 -15.68 7.26 15.76
C LYS A 57 -15.90 6.58 17.12
N ARG A 58 -15.24 5.45 17.38
CA ARG A 58 -15.30 4.78 18.69
C ARG A 58 -14.70 5.63 19.80
N LEU A 59 -13.59 6.30 19.55
CA LEU A 59 -12.96 7.21 20.52
C LEU A 59 -13.86 8.42 20.84
N LEU A 60 -14.58 8.94 19.86
CA LEU A 60 -15.56 10.03 20.07
C LEU A 60 -16.75 9.60 20.92
N ASN A 61 -17.28 8.41 20.66
CA ASN A 61 -18.43 7.89 21.40
C ASN A 61 -18.08 7.47 22.82
N GLU A 62 -16.91 6.84 23.00
CA GLU A 62 -16.43 6.34 24.28
C GLU A 62 -14.97 6.77 24.49
N PRO A 63 -14.73 8.01 24.97
CA PRO A 63 -13.40 8.50 25.25
C PRO A 63 -12.80 7.76 26.45
N SER A 64 -11.96 6.77 26.15
CA SER A 64 -11.31 5.94 27.15
C SER A 64 -9.86 5.65 26.75
N MET A 65 -9.05 5.25 27.72
CA MET A 65 -7.69 4.81 27.44
C MET A 65 -7.62 3.59 26.53
N ALA A 66 -8.64 2.74 26.52
CA ALA A 66 -8.68 1.58 25.65
C ALA A 66 -8.91 1.99 24.19
N THR A 67 -9.90 2.85 23.93
CA THR A 67 -10.22 3.35 22.59
C THR A 67 -9.10 4.23 22.04
N LEU A 68 -8.45 5.03 22.89
CA LEU A 68 -7.29 5.85 22.50
C LEU A 68 -6.10 4.98 22.04
N ARG A 69 -5.82 3.88 22.75
CA ARG A 69 -4.77 2.93 22.35
C ARG A 69 -5.08 2.27 21.01
N SER A 70 -6.33 1.90 20.77
CA SER A 70 -6.77 1.34 19.49
C SER A 70 -6.62 2.34 18.35
N TYR A 71 -7.02 3.60 18.56
CA TYR A 71 -6.85 4.67 17.57
C TYR A 71 -5.36 4.92 17.27
N ARG A 72 -4.52 5.07 18.30
CA ARG A 72 -3.07 5.24 18.13
C ARG A 72 -2.41 4.07 17.41
N ALA A 73 -2.89 2.85 17.63
CA ALA A 73 -2.42 1.67 16.91
C ALA A 73 -2.77 1.73 15.41
N ALA A 74 -4.01 2.12 15.07
CA ALA A 74 -4.43 2.27 13.68
C ALA A 74 -3.62 3.35 12.94
N VAL A 75 -3.43 4.52 13.55
CA VAL A 75 -2.60 5.59 12.99
C VAL A 75 -1.15 5.14 12.79
N ARG A 76 -0.58 4.42 13.75
CA ARG A 76 0.78 3.86 13.64
C ARG A 76 0.90 2.86 12.50
N ASP A 77 -0.09 1.99 12.30
CA ASP A 77 -0.08 1.00 11.22
C ASP A 77 -0.13 1.71 9.86
N PHE A 78 -0.93 2.77 9.72
CA PHE A 78 -0.96 3.63 8.52
C PHE A 78 0.41 4.28 8.26
N LEU A 79 1.00 4.92 9.28
CA LEU A 79 2.30 5.59 9.15
C LEU A 79 3.43 4.63 8.77
N LYS A 80 3.40 3.38 9.27
CA LYS A 80 4.39 2.36 8.87
C LYS A 80 4.33 2.06 7.37
N LYS A 81 3.13 1.94 6.80
CA LYS A 81 2.97 1.74 5.36
C LYS A 81 3.43 2.97 4.57
N ALA A 82 3.13 4.18 5.05
CA ALA A 82 3.52 5.45 4.41
C ALA A 82 5.03 5.63 4.34
N ILE A 83 5.71 5.33 5.45
CA ILE A 83 7.17 5.38 5.49
C ILE A 83 7.76 4.23 4.67
N GLY A 84 7.19 3.02 4.72
CA GLY A 84 7.65 1.87 3.94
C GLY A 84 7.71 2.13 2.43
N GLY A 85 6.63 2.64 1.84
CA GLY A 85 6.58 3.00 0.42
C GLY A 85 7.53 4.15 0.05
N SER A 86 7.77 5.09 0.98
CA SER A 86 8.73 6.19 0.78
C SER A 86 10.19 5.71 0.66
N TYR A 87 10.54 4.57 1.29
CA TYR A 87 11.89 4.00 1.21
C TYR A 87 12.11 3.18 -0.07
N GLU A 88 11.09 2.52 -0.62
CA GLU A 88 11.19 1.81 -1.92
C GLU A 88 11.34 2.78 -3.10
N MET A 89 10.59 3.90 -3.09
CA MET A 89 10.75 4.98 -4.09
C MET A 89 12.16 5.62 -4.09
N LYS A 90 12.94 5.38 -3.03
CA LYS A 90 14.28 5.94 -2.82
C LYS A 90 15.35 5.30 -3.71
N GLU A 91 15.13 4.07 -4.20
CA GLU A 91 16.03 3.44 -5.17
C GLU A 91 15.86 4.00 -6.58
N GLU A 92 14.62 4.30 -7.00
CA GLU A 92 14.32 4.87 -8.31
C GLU A 92 14.52 6.40 -8.37
N SER A 93 14.19 7.12 -7.29
CA SER A 93 14.26 8.57 -7.23
C SER A 93 15.46 9.04 -6.41
N ARG A 94 16.66 8.88 -6.96
CA ARG A 94 17.92 9.39 -6.37
C ARG A 94 18.03 10.92 -6.39
N TRP A 95 16.96 11.68 -6.19
CA TRP A 95 17.04 13.12 -5.95
C TRP A 95 15.75 13.71 -5.39
N ASP A 96 15.50 13.57 -4.09
CA ASP A 96 14.73 14.62 -3.42
C ASP A 96 15.23 14.94 -2.00
N ARG A 97 15.92 16.07 -1.88
CA ARG A 97 16.34 16.68 -0.62
C ARG A 97 15.17 17.38 0.11
N ARG A 98 13.99 17.52 -0.51
CA ARG A 98 12.83 18.25 0.02
C ARG A 98 11.66 17.35 0.43
N GLY A 99 11.36 16.28 -0.30
CA GLY A 99 10.24 15.36 -0.03
C GLY A 99 10.31 14.68 1.34
N ASN A 100 11.48 14.16 1.72
CA ASN A 100 11.64 13.51 3.03
C ASN A 100 11.41 14.48 4.21
N ARG A 101 11.85 15.74 4.09
CA ARG A 101 11.63 16.74 5.14
C ARG A 101 10.14 17.01 5.35
N ARG A 102 9.34 17.07 4.26
CA ARG A 102 7.89 17.24 4.36
C ARG A 102 7.24 16.06 5.10
N VAL A 103 7.55 14.83 4.72
CA VAL A 103 7.02 13.62 5.39
C VAL A 103 7.38 13.62 6.87
N PHE A 104 8.65 13.85 7.23
CA PHE A 104 9.07 13.91 8.63
C PHE A 104 8.35 15.03 9.40
N CYS A 105 8.18 16.22 8.82
CA CYS A 105 7.43 17.31 9.44
C CYS A 105 5.96 16.94 9.68
N VAL A 106 5.31 16.28 8.71
CA VAL A 106 3.92 15.83 8.85
C VAL A 106 3.79 14.76 9.93
N VAL A 107 4.67 13.75 9.93
CA VAL A 107 4.72 12.71 10.97
C VAL A 107 4.93 13.32 12.36
N GLN A 108 5.82 14.30 12.47
CA GLN A 108 6.04 15.01 13.74
C GLN A 108 4.78 15.76 14.18
N LYS A 109 4.07 16.42 13.26
CA LYS A 109 2.81 17.10 13.55
C LYS A 109 1.70 16.13 13.98
N ILE A 110 1.61 14.96 13.33
CA ILE A 110 0.66 13.90 13.72
C ILE A 110 0.94 13.43 15.15
N ASN A 111 2.22 13.19 15.50
CA ASN A 111 2.60 12.78 16.85
C ASN A 111 2.22 13.84 17.90
N GLN A 112 2.48 15.11 17.62
CA GLN A 112 2.10 16.22 18.49
C GLN A 112 0.57 16.26 18.71
N THR A 113 -0.20 16.12 17.63
CA THR A 113 -1.68 16.14 17.70
C THR A 113 -2.22 14.94 18.49
N LEU A 114 -1.58 13.76 18.38
CA LEU A 114 -1.92 12.57 19.18
C LEU A 114 -1.61 12.75 20.68
N GLU A 115 -0.56 13.49 21.03
CA GLU A 115 -0.25 13.82 22.42
C GLU A 115 -1.29 14.77 23.01
N GLU A 116 -1.67 15.81 22.26
CA GLU A 116 -2.74 16.73 22.65
C GLU A 116 -4.08 16.00 22.83
N LEU A 117 -4.43 15.11 21.90
CA LEU A 117 -5.60 14.23 21.99
C LEU A 117 -5.57 13.38 23.27
N THR A 118 -4.40 12.88 23.64
CA THR A 118 -4.22 12.08 24.87
C THR A 118 -4.48 12.92 26.12
N THR A 119 -4.00 14.17 26.13
CA THR A 119 -4.24 15.12 27.23
C THR A 119 -5.72 15.47 27.34
N GLU A 120 -6.41 15.71 26.22
CA GLU A 120 -7.85 15.99 26.19
C GLU A 120 -8.68 14.82 26.74
N VAL A 121 -8.37 13.57 26.35
CA VAL A 121 -9.05 12.37 26.88
C VAL A 121 -8.83 12.18 28.39
N LEU A 122 -7.68 12.64 28.92
CA LEU A 122 -7.37 12.58 30.35
C LEU A 122 -8.09 13.68 31.16
N THR A 123 -8.41 14.81 30.53
CA THR A 123 -9.14 15.88 31.21
C THR A 123 -10.61 15.51 31.43
N LYS A 124 -11.09 15.66 32.68
CA LYS A 124 -12.45 15.25 33.09
C LYS A 124 -13.60 16.00 32.38
N ASN A 125 -13.30 17.12 31.73
CA ASN A 125 -14.25 17.91 30.95
C ASN A 125 -13.84 17.93 29.47
N ALA A 126 -13.61 16.76 28.88
CA ALA A 126 -13.25 16.65 27.47
C ALA A 126 -14.38 17.22 26.61
N ASP A 127 -14.10 18.30 25.89
CA ASP A 127 -15.03 18.86 24.93
C ASP A 127 -15.09 17.93 23.71
N THR A 128 -16.24 17.31 23.47
CA THR A 128 -16.44 16.38 22.35
C THR A 128 -16.15 17.05 21.00
N ILE A 129 -16.38 18.37 20.90
CA ILE A 129 -16.11 19.14 19.68
C ILE A 129 -14.59 19.29 19.49
N ALA A 130 -13.83 19.55 20.56
CA ALA A 130 -12.37 19.61 20.50
C ALA A 130 -11.77 18.26 20.10
N LEU A 131 -12.27 17.17 20.69
CA LEU A 131 -11.83 15.81 20.38
C LEU A 131 -12.08 15.48 18.90
N LEU A 132 -13.24 15.86 18.37
CA LEU A 132 -13.58 15.69 16.96
C LEU A 132 -12.62 16.47 16.07
N ALA A 133 -12.37 17.74 16.39
CA ALA A 133 -11.45 18.58 15.62
C ALA A 133 -10.04 17.99 15.56
N LYS A 134 -9.54 17.40 16.66
CA LYS A 134 -8.24 16.73 16.70
C LYS A 134 -8.20 15.46 15.87
N ILE A 135 -9.25 14.66 15.91
CA ILE A 135 -9.36 13.44 15.09
C ILE A 135 -9.40 13.78 13.60
N ASP A 136 -10.15 14.83 13.22
CA ASP A 136 -10.23 15.30 11.84
C ASP A 136 -8.92 15.93 11.36
N GLU A 137 -8.20 16.66 12.23
CA GLU A 137 -6.86 17.17 11.90
C GLU A 137 -5.89 16.00 11.61
N ILE A 138 -5.87 14.98 12.46
CA ILE A 138 -5.04 13.78 12.24
C ILE A 138 -5.41 13.10 10.92
N ARG A 139 -6.72 12.94 10.65
CA ARG A 139 -7.20 12.36 9.38
C ARG A 139 -6.70 13.15 8.18
N GLY A 140 -6.80 14.48 8.20
CA GLY A 140 -6.32 15.34 7.14
C GLY A 140 -4.81 15.17 6.90
N LEU A 141 -4.01 15.16 7.97
CA LEU A 141 -2.56 14.94 7.89
C LEU A 141 -2.19 13.57 7.33
N LEU A 142 -3.01 12.54 7.58
CA LEU A 142 -2.78 11.20 7.00
C LEU A 142 -3.10 11.17 5.51
N ILE A 143 -4.13 11.88 5.06
CA ILE A 143 -4.47 12.01 3.63
C ILE A 143 -3.35 12.77 2.89
N ASP A 144 -2.81 13.83 3.50
CA ASP A 144 -1.67 14.61 2.97
C ASP A 144 -0.37 13.79 2.82
N LEU A 145 -0.25 12.63 3.48
CA LEU A 145 0.87 11.72 3.30
C LEU A 145 0.69 10.76 2.11
N TYR A 146 -0.54 10.57 1.67
CA TYR A 146 -0.88 9.67 0.56
C TYR A 146 -1.02 10.42 -0.78
N TYR A 147 -1.56 11.65 -0.77
CA TYR A 147 -1.75 12.50 -1.95
C TYR A 147 -0.68 13.59 -2.09
#